data_AF-A0A7S3MQX6-F1
#
_entry.id   AF-A0A7S3MQX6-F1
#
_cell.length_a   1.000
_cell.length_b   1.000
_cell.length_c   1.000
_cell.angle_alpha   90.00
_cell.angle_beta   90.00
_cell.angle_gamma   90.00
#
_symmetry.space_group_name_H-M   'P 1'
#
loop_
_entity.id
_entity.type
_entity.pdbx_description
1 polymer ?
#
loop_
_entity_poly.entity_id
_entity_poly.type
_entity_poly.pdbx_seq_one_letter_code
_entity_poly.pdbx_strand_id
1 'polypeptide(L)'
;FVALSIFNGMLLLGYATVFTMFPVFSLIFDSDVDVKTAIKYPPLYKTLQKGRELNSKTFCFWVWKATFQGAIIMLLSMALFENSYLLIETITFTALILVEYLLSLSELNKLNIVSITSTVFSIILYVLILTTMRELFEIQ
;
A
#
# COMPACT_ATOMS: atom_id res chain seq x y z
N PHE A 1 -4.80 17.07 -27.36
CA PHE A 1 -4.14 16.65 -26.12
C PHE A 1 -4.21 15.15 -26.02
N VAL A 2 -3.06 14.47 -25.98
CA VAL A 2 -2.99 13.03 -25.77
C VAL A 2 -2.72 12.81 -24.28
N ALA A 3 -3.54 12.00 -23.62
CA ALA A 3 -3.28 11.61 -22.24
C ALA A 3 -2.10 10.64 -22.23
N LEU A 4 -0.96 11.07 -21.69
CA LEU A 4 0.17 10.21 -21.41
C LEU A 4 -0.02 9.60 -20.02
N SER A 5 0.08 8.27 -19.92
CA SER A 5 0.09 7.59 -18.62
C SER A 5 1.30 8.03 -17.84
N ILE A 6 1.16 8.35 -16.55
CA ILE A 6 2.28 8.77 -15.68
C ILE A 6 3.18 7.57 -15.34
N PHE A 7 2.61 6.36 -15.32
CA PHE A 7 3.33 5.13 -15.02
C PHE A 7 3.28 4.17 -16.20
N ASN A 8 4.37 3.47 -16.44
CA ASN A 8 4.43 2.36 -17.38
C ASN A 8 3.47 1.22 -16.97
N GLY A 9 2.77 0.63 -17.94
CA GLY A 9 1.80 -0.44 -17.69
C GLY A 9 2.41 -1.68 -17.03
N MET A 10 3.68 -2.00 -17.30
CA MET A 10 4.36 -3.11 -16.65
C MET A 10 4.67 -2.83 -15.17
N LEU A 11 5.01 -1.57 -14.83
CA LEU A 11 5.21 -1.14 -13.45
C LEU A 11 3.90 -1.20 -12.65
N LEU A 12 2.80 -0.77 -13.26
CA LEU A 12 1.48 -0.83 -12.63
C LEU A 12 1.04 -2.28 -12.38
N LEU A 13 1.32 -3.18 -13.33
CA LEU A 13 1.07 -4.61 -13.15
C LEU A 13 1.90 -5.19 -11.99
N GLY A 14 3.20 -4.90 -11.95
CA GLY A 14 4.10 -5.35 -10.89
C GLY A 14 3.70 -4.82 -9.52
N TYR A 15 3.26 -3.56 -9.46
CA TYR A 15 2.70 -2.94 -8.26
C TYR A 15 1.53 -3.73 -7.70
N ALA A 16 0.50 -3.98 -8.51
CA ALA A 16 -0.73 -4.60 -8.05
C ALA A 16 -0.57 -6.10 -7.69
N THR A 17 0.43 -6.78 -8.27
CA THR A 17 0.54 -8.24 -8.16
C THR A 17 1.69 -8.72 -7.28
N VAL A 18 2.83 -8.05 -7.29
CA VAL A 18 4.05 -8.54 -6.62
C VAL A 18 4.42 -7.65 -5.45
N PHE A 19 4.48 -6.33 -5.66
CA PHE A 19 5.09 -5.43 -4.67
C PHE A 19 4.23 -5.18 -3.45
N THR A 20 2.91 -5.07 -3.59
CA THR A 20 2.01 -4.71 -2.48
C THR A 20 1.15 -5.88 -2.00
N MET A 21 1.19 -7.02 -2.70
CA MET A 21 0.35 -8.16 -2.41
C MET A 21 0.69 -8.80 -1.05
N PHE A 22 1.95 -9.16 -0.80
CA PHE A 22 2.33 -9.89 0.42
C PHE A 22 2.02 -9.14 1.74
N PRO A 23 2.31 -7.83 1.88
CA PRO A 23 1.99 -7.10 3.11
C PRO A 23 0.48 -7.03 3.34
N VAL A 24 -0.32 -6.87 2.29
CA VAL A 24 -1.79 -6.91 2.37
C VAL A 24 -2.30 -8.28 2.81
N PHE A 25 -1.74 -9.38 2.26
CA PHE A 25 -2.08 -10.73 2.71
C PHE A 25 -1.69 -10.97 4.17
N SER A 26 -0.64 -10.32 4.66
CA SER A 26 -0.23 -10.46 6.05
C SER A 26 -1.28 -9.95 7.04
N LEU A 27 -2.13 -8.99 6.64
CA LEU A 27 -3.23 -8.47 7.45
C LEU A 27 -4.26 -9.56 7.81
N ILE A 28 -4.39 -10.61 6.99
CA ILE A 28 -5.30 -11.74 7.28
C ILE A 28 -4.86 -12.50 8.54
N PHE A 29 -3.56 -12.48 8.84
CA PHE A 29 -3.00 -13.10 10.05
C PHE A 29 -3.00 -12.16 11.26
N ASP A 30 -3.50 -10.92 11.13
CA ASP A 30 -3.69 -10.04 12.28
C ASP A 30 -4.88 -10.51 13.13
N SER A 31 -4.76 -10.36 14.45
CA SER A 31 -5.80 -10.74 15.39
C SER A 31 -5.78 -9.81 16.59
N ASP A 32 -6.84 -9.03 16.71
CA ASP A 32 -7.09 -8.11 17.82
C ASP A 32 -7.12 -8.87 19.16
N VAL A 33 -7.89 -9.96 19.23
CA VAL A 33 -8.15 -10.75 20.43
C VAL A 33 -7.96 -12.24 20.17
N ASP A 34 -7.38 -12.96 21.14
CA ASP A 34 -7.23 -14.42 21.06
C ASP A 34 -8.60 -15.12 21.02
N VAL A 35 -8.69 -16.22 20.27
CA VAL A 35 -9.93 -17.02 20.12
C VAL A 35 -10.56 -17.41 21.46
N LYS A 36 -9.74 -17.80 22.44
CA LYS A 36 -10.23 -18.18 23.79
C LYS A 36 -10.91 -17.01 24.51
N THR A 37 -10.37 -15.80 24.35
CA THR A 37 -10.90 -14.57 24.95
C THR A 37 -12.16 -14.12 24.22
N ALA A 38 -12.21 -14.24 22.89
CA ALA A 38 -13.38 -13.93 22.09
C ALA A 38 -14.60 -14.79 22.50
N ILE A 39 -14.41 -16.09 22.76
CA ILE A 39 -15.48 -16.99 23.22
C ILE A 39 -15.92 -16.65 24.66
N LYS A 40 -14.98 -16.27 25.53
CA LYS A 40 -15.26 -15.90 26.92
C LYS A 40 -16.08 -14.61 27.05
N TYR A 41 -15.97 -13.70 26.08
CA TYR A 41 -16.68 -12.42 26.08
C TYR A 41 -17.58 -12.22 24.85
N PRO A 42 -18.77 -12.89 24.80
CA PRO A 42 -19.76 -12.71 23.73
C PRO A 42 -20.20 -11.27 23.41
N PRO A 43 -20.18 -10.29 24.35
CA PRO A 43 -20.50 -8.90 24.02
C PRO A 43 -19.62 -8.29 22.92
N LEU A 44 -18.36 -8.71 22.78
CA LEU A 44 -17.44 -8.25 21.72
C LEU A 44 -17.98 -8.61 20.33
N TYR A 45 -18.59 -9.77 20.20
CA TYR A 45 -19.20 -10.19 18.93
C TYR A 45 -20.49 -9.39 18.63
N LYS A 46 -21.29 -9.09 19.65
CA LYS A 46 -22.51 -8.26 19.50
C LYS A 46 -22.20 -6.84 19.05
N THR A 47 -21.02 -6.28 19.36
CA THR A 47 -20.63 -4.96 18.86
C THR A 47 -20.28 -4.99 17.38
N LEU A 48 -19.65 -6.05 16.89
CA LEU A 48 -19.32 -6.23 15.47
C LEU A 48 -20.57 -6.38 14.59
N GLN A 49 -21.61 -7.07 15.09
CA GLN A 49 -22.91 -7.20 14.38
C GLN A 49 -23.61 -5.87 14.10
N LYS A 50 -23.24 -4.79 14.80
CA LYS A 50 -23.81 -3.45 14.55
C LYS A 50 -23.27 -2.79 13.29
N GLY A 51 -22.29 -3.39 12.60
CA GLY A 51 -21.78 -2.92 11.31
C GLY A 51 -21.12 -1.54 11.37
N ARG A 52 -20.52 -1.18 12.51
CA ARG A 52 -19.96 0.16 12.71
C ARG A 52 -18.64 0.37 11.98
N GLU A 53 -17.84 -0.68 11.83
CA GLU A 53 -16.49 -0.62 11.24
C GLU A 53 -16.54 -0.44 9.72
N LEU A 54 -17.42 -1.15 9.02
CA LEU A 54 -17.56 -1.10 7.56
C LEU A 54 -18.88 -0.46 7.18
N ASN A 55 -18.86 0.87 7.04
CA ASN A 55 -20.01 1.66 6.62
C ASN A 55 -19.60 2.64 5.51
N SER A 56 -20.57 3.26 4.84
CA SER A 56 -20.28 4.20 3.75
C SER A 56 -19.45 5.41 4.18
N LYS A 57 -19.52 5.82 5.46
CA LYS A 57 -18.68 6.90 5.99
C LYS A 57 -17.23 6.46 6.14
N THR A 58 -16.96 5.25 6.64
CA THR A 58 -15.59 4.72 6.76
C THR A 58 -14.98 4.49 5.38
N PHE A 59 -15.76 3.99 4.42
CA PHE A 59 -15.35 3.91 3.01
C PHE A 59 -15.02 5.30 2.42
N CYS A 60 -15.88 6.29 2.60
CA CYS A 60 -15.61 7.66 2.11
C CYS A 60 -14.34 8.26 2.73
N PHE A 61 -14.10 8.00 4.02
CA PHE A 61 -12.87 8.40 4.69
C PHE A 61 -11.63 7.72 4.11
N TRP A 62 -11.71 6.44 3.75
CA TRP A 62 -10.61 5.72 3.09
C TRP A 62 -10.33 6.28 1.68
N VAL A 63 -11.37 6.55 0.88
CA VAL A 63 -11.22 7.19 -0.44
C VAL A 63 -10.58 8.57 -0.30
N TRP A 64 -10.97 9.34 0.73
CA TRP A 64 -10.35 10.63 1.01
C TRP A 64 -8.87 10.49 1.39
N LYS A 65 -8.51 9.54 2.29
CA LYS A 65 -7.11 9.24 2.64
C LYS A 65 -6.29 8.91 1.40
N ALA A 66 -6.78 8.00 0.55
CA ALA A 66 -6.09 7.59 -0.68
C ALA A 66 -5.91 8.76 -1.66
N THR A 67 -6.95 9.56 -1.87
CA THR A 67 -6.91 10.73 -2.77
C THR A 67 -5.92 11.78 -2.25
N PHE A 68 -5.93 12.07 -0.95
CA PHE A 68 -5.05 13.04 -0.32
C PHE A 68 -3.57 12.61 -0.42
N GLN A 69 -3.28 11.35 -0.09
CA GLN A 69 -1.93 10.79 -0.20
C GLN A 69 -1.42 10.82 -1.64
N GLY A 70 -2.23 10.36 -2.60
CA GLY A 70 -1.86 10.38 -4.02
C GLY A 70 -1.63 11.79 -4.55
N ALA A 71 -2.48 12.76 -4.18
CA ALA A 71 -2.33 14.15 -4.58
C ALA A 71 -1.04 14.78 -4.02
N ILE A 72 -0.71 14.53 -2.75
CA ILE A 72 0.51 15.05 -2.13
C ILE A 72 1.76 14.47 -2.79
N ILE A 73 1.81 13.15 -3.01
CA ILE A 73 2.95 12.50 -3.65
C ILE A 73 3.18 13.10 -5.05
N MET A 74 2.11 13.29 -5.82
CA MET A 74 2.19 13.83 -7.17
C MET A 74 2.63 15.30 -7.19
N LEU A 75 1.96 16.15 -6.40
CA LEU A 75 2.24 17.59 -6.36
C LEU A 75 3.66 17.89 -5.85
N LEU A 76 4.09 17.20 -4.79
CA LEU A 76 5.45 17.37 -4.26
C LEU A 76 6.52 16.90 -5.25
N SER A 77 6.30 15.76 -5.91
CA SER A 77 7.28 15.23 -6.86
C SER A 77 7.42 16.13 -8.09
N MET A 78 6.30 16.66 -8.60
CA MET A 78 6.32 17.64 -9.69
C MET A 78 7.00 18.95 -9.28
N ALA A 79 6.73 19.47 -8.08
CA ALA A 79 7.32 20.72 -7.60
C ALA A 79 8.83 20.61 -7.29
N LEU A 80 9.31 19.44 -6.87
CA LEU A 80 10.73 19.24 -6.53
C LEU A 80 11.60 18.85 -7.72
N PHE A 81 11.03 18.17 -8.73
CA PHE A 81 11.79 17.57 -9.81
C PHE A 81 11.20 17.88 -11.19
N GLU A 82 11.20 19.16 -11.56
CA GLU A 82 10.61 19.63 -12.83
C GLU A 82 11.40 19.19 -14.09
N ASN A 83 12.66 18.78 -13.92
CA ASN A 83 13.63 18.69 -15.02
C ASN A 83 13.66 17.34 -15.78
N SER A 84 12.95 16.31 -15.31
CA SER A 84 12.93 15.00 -15.99
C SER A 84 11.68 14.20 -15.65
N TYR A 85 10.95 13.78 -16.69
CA TYR A 85 9.75 12.97 -16.56
C TYR A 85 10.02 11.58 -15.96
N LEU A 86 11.09 10.89 -16.41
CA LEU A 86 11.48 9.57 -15.90
C LEU A 86 11.85 9.61 -14.41
N LEU A 87 12.45 10.74 -13.97
CA LEU A 87 12.79 10.94 -12.57
C LEU A 87 11.52 11.10 -11.72
N ILE A 88 10.53 11.87 -12.20
CA ILE A 88 9.23 12.01 -11.53
C ILE A 88 8.54 10.64 -11.42
N GLU A 89 8.48 9.86 -12.49
CA GLU A 89 7.86 8.53 -12.49
C GLU A 89 8.52 7.61 -11.43
N THR A 90 9.84 7.50 -11.45
CA THR A 90 10.57 6.58 -10.55
C THR A 90 10.44 7.00 -9.09
N ILE A 91 10.52 8.31 -8.80
CA ILE A 91 10.40 8.85 -7.44
C ILE A 91 8.97 8.68 -6.92
N THR A 92 7.96 9.06 -7.72
CA THR A 92 6.55 8.91 -7.32
C THR A 92 6.17 7.46 -7.10
N PHE A 93 6.67 6.55 -7.95
CA PHE A 93 6.43 5.11 -7.81
C PHE A 93 7.07 4.54 -6.55
N THR A 94 8.33 4.91 -6.27
CA THR A 94 9.02 4.50 -5.04
C THR A 94 8.31 5.04 -3.80
N ALA A 95 7.91 6.31 -3.82
CA ALA A 95 7.18 6.94 -2.72
C ALA A 95 5.83 6.27 -2.48
N LEU A 96 5.09 5.95 -3.54
CA LEU A 96 3.79 5.26 -3.44
C LEU A 96 3.94 3.90 -2.74
N ILE A 97 4.90 3.07 -3.18
CA ILE A 97 5.15 1.75 -2.58
C ILE A 97 5.56 1.87 -1.12
N LEU A 98 6.46 2.80 -0.79
CA LEU A 98 6.91 3.00 0.59
C LEU A 98 5.76 3.43 1.50
N VAL A 99 4.89 4.34 1.05
CA VAL A 99 3.74 4.76 1.86
C VAL A 99 2.75 3.61 2.03
N GLU A 100 2.54 2.77 1.02
CA GLU A 100 1.68 1.58 1.14
C GLU A 100 2.21 0.61 2.20
N TYR A 101 3.53 0.39 2.28
CA TYR A 101 4.14 -0.44 3.33
C TYR A 101 3.96 0.16 4.73
N LEU A 102 4.11 1.48 4.86
CA LEU A 102 3.88 2.18 6.12
C LEU A 102 2.41 2.15 6.52
N LEU A 103 1.49 2.33 5.56
CA LEU A 103 0.04 2.22 5.76
C LEU A 103 -0.32 0.82 6.26
N SER A 104 0.16 -0.22 5.57
CA SER A 104 -0.09 -1.62 5.95
C SER A 104 0.41 -1.92 7.37
N LEU A 105 1.59 -1.42 7.76
CA LEU A 105 2.09 -1.59 9.14
C LEU A 105 1.28 -0.79 10.17
N SER A 106 0.74 0.36 9.80
CA SER A 106 -0.02 1.24 10.70
C SER A 106 -1.44 0.74 10.98
N GLU A 107 -2.02 -0.05 10.07
CA GLU A 107 -3.37 -0.62 10.23
C GLU A 107 -3.36 -1.95 11.04
N LEU A 108 -2.19 -2.48 11.41
CA LEU A 108 -2.07 -3.68 12.24
C LEU A 108 -2.37 -3.40 13.71
N ASN A 109 -3.11 -4.31 14.34
CA ASN A 109 -3.31 -4.28 15.79
C ASN A 109 -2.11 -4.85 16.54
N LYS A 110 -1.49 -5.92 16.01
CA LYS A 110 -0.28 -6.53 16.59
C LYS A 110 0.78 -6.74 15.52
N LEU A 111 2.03 -6.41 15.87
CA LEU A 111 3.17 -6.68 15.02
C LEU A 111 3.52 -8.18 15.07
N ASN A 112 2.98 -8.92 14.12
CA ASN A 112 3.29 -10.33 13.94
C ASN A 112 4.56 -10.50 13.09
N ILE A 113 5.33 -11.56 13.37
CA ILE A 113 6.53 -11.92 12.60
C ILE A 113 6.19 -12.11 11.12
N VAL A 114 5.01 -12.68 10.82
CA VAL A 114 4.50 -12.86 9.45
C VAL A 114 4.36 -11.52 8.74
N SER A 115 3.86 -10.48 9.41
CA SER A 115 3.75 -9.15 8.81
C SER A 115 5.13 -8.56 8.51
N ILE A 116 6.03 -8.56 9.49
CA ILE A 116 7.39 -8.00 9.31
C ILE A 116 8.12 -8.72 8.17
N THR A 117 8.08 -10.05 8.16
CA THR A 117 8.74 -10.86 7.12
C THR A 117 8.13 -10.62 5.74
N SER A 118 6.81 -10.49 5.63
CA SER A 118 6.14 -10.18 4.36
C SER A 118 6.51 -8.80 3.79
N THR A 119 6.61 -7.79 4.66
CA THR A 119 7.00 -6.43 4.26
C THR A 119 8.47 -6.40 3.84
N VAL A 120 9.36 -7.03 4.61
CA VAL A 120 10.79 -7.12 4.26
C VAL A 120 10.99 -7.87 2.94
N PHE A 121 10.29 -8.99 2.75
CA PHE A 121 10.36 -9.76 1.50
C PHE A 121 9.91 -8.93 0.30
N SER A 122 8.84 -8.15 0.44
CA SER A 122 8.33 -7.28 -0.63
C SER A 122 9.29 -6.15 -0.97
N ILE A 123 9.94 -5.55 0.03
CA ILE A 123 11.00 -4.55 -0.18
C ILE A 123 12.18 -5.17 -0.94
N ILE A 124 12.60 -6.39 -0.58
CA ILE A 124 13.69 -7.10 -1.27
C ILE A 124 13.31 -7.35 -2.74
N LEU A 125 12.10 -7.83 -3.01
CA LEU A 125 11.60 -8.03 -4.38
C LEU A 125 11.59 -6.72 -5.17
N TYR A 126 11.14 -5.62 -4.57
CA TYR A 126 11.16 -4.30 -5.20
C TYR A 126 12.58 -3.85 -5.57
N VAL A 127 13.54 -3.96 -4.65
CA VAL A 127 14.95 -3.61 -4.90
C VAL A 127 15.59 -4.52 -5.96
N LEU A 128 15.28 -5.81 -5.95
CA LEU A 128 15.77 -6.75 -6.96
C LEU A 128 15.25 -6.40 -8.35
N ILE A 129 13.97 -6.04 -8.47
CA ILE A 129 13.38 -5.66 -9.75
C ILE A 129 13.93 -4.31 -10.24
N LEU A 130 14.14 -3.33 -9.35
CA LEU A 130 14.82 -2.07 -9.70
C LEU A 130 16.24 -2.30 -10.25
N THR A 131 17.00 -3.24 -9.67
CA THR A 131 18.39 -3.50 -10.08
C THR A 131 18.49 -4.37 -11.34
N THR A 132 17.58 -5.33 -11.52
CA THR A 132 17.61 -6.29 -12.63
C THR A 132 16.90 -5.77 -13.87
N MET A 133 15.81 -5.02 -13.70
CA MET A 133 14.93 -4.55 -14.78
C MET A 133 15.04 -3.02 -14.95
N ARG A 134 16.26 -2.47 -14.90
CA ARG A 134 16.47 -1.03 -15.13
C ARG A 134 15.98 -0.59 -16.51
N GLU A 135 16.03 -1.49 -17.49
CA GLU A 135 15.51 -1.24 -18.84
C GLU A 135 13.99 -1.03 -18.88
N LEU A 136 13.20 -1.50 -17.90
CA LEU A 136 11.76 -1.20 -17.84
C LEU A 136 11.46 0.26 -17.47
N PHE A 137 12.39 0.93 -16.78
CA PHE A 137 12.31 2.35 -16.44
C PHE A 137 12.92 3.25 -17.53
N GLU A 138 13.77 2.71 -18.40
CA GLU A 138 14.43 3.47 -19.48
C GLU A 138 13.65 3.42 -20.81
N ILE A 139 12.59 2.60 -20.94
CA ILE A 139 11.73 2.56 -22.13
C ILE A 139 10.59 3.60 -21.98
N GLN A 140 10.92 4.87 -22.21
CA GLN A 140 10.00 5.86 -22.80
C GLN A 140 10.75 7.01 -23.48
#